data_AF-C1JYI6-F1
#
_entry.id   AF-C1JYI6-F1
#
_cell.length_a   1.000
_cell.length_b   1.000
_cell.length_c   1.000
_cell.angle_alpha   90.00
_cell.angle_beta   90.00
_cell.angle_gamma   90.00
#
_symmetry.space_group_name_H-M   'P 1'
#
loop_
_entity.id
_entity.type
_entity.pdbx_description
1 polymer ?
#
loop_
_entity_poly.entity_id
_entity_poly.type
_entity_poly.pdbx_seq_one_letter_code
_entity_poly.pdbx_strand_id
1 'polypeptide(L)'
;MNNTRYTHIDPAKQQDELTSLVEPQDGEPFVLHPGEFVLGSTLELITLPDDLAGRLEGKSSLGRLGLLTHSTAGFIDPGFSGHITLELSNVANLPITLWPG
;
A
#
# COMPACT_ATOMS: atom_id res chain seq x y z
N MET A 1 7.57 -1.92 7.84
CA MET A 1 8.02 -3.33 7.95
C MET A 1 9.03 -3.46 9.08
N ASN A 2 9.06 -4.59 9.79
CA ASN A 2 9.97 -4.86 10.90
C ASN A 2 11.27 -5.55 10.44
N ASN A 3 12.07 -4.86 9.62
CA ASN A 3 13.28 -5.42 9.01
C ASN A 3 14.44 -5.69 9.99
N THR A 4 14.25 -5.40 11.28
CA THR A 4 15.23 -5.67 12.34
C THR A 4 15.06 -7.05 12.99
N ARG A 5 13.91 -7.72 12.78
CA ARG A 5 13.60 -9.02 13.40
C ARG A 5 13.98 -10.23 12.55
N TYR A 6 14.12 -10.05 11.24
CA TYR A 6 14.49 -11.10 10.30
C TYR A 6 15.69 -10.67 9.45
N THR A 7 16.58 -11.60 9.13
CA THR A 7 17.72 -11.32 8.24
C THR A 7 17.33 -11.29 6.76
N HIS A 8 16.17 -11.87 6.42
CA HIS A 8 15.61 -11.94 5.08
C HIS A 8 14.10 -12.22 5.13
N ILE A 9 13.42 -11.95 4.02
CA ILE A 9 12.02 -12.36 3.78
C ILE A 9 12.07 -13.65 2.96
N ASP A 10 11.42 -14.70 3.43
CA ASP A 10 11.32 -16.02 2.80
C ASP A 10 9.84 -16.32 2.50
N PRO A 11 9.39 -16.17 1.23
CA PRO A 11 8.00 -16.40 0.86
C PRO A 11 7.49 -17.83 1.14
N ALA A 12 8.39 -18.80 1.32
CA ALA A 12 8.02 -20.17 1.66
C ALA A 12 7.75 -20.38 3.16
N LYS A 13 7.97 -19.36 4.00
CA LYS A 13 7.77 -19.41 5.45
C LYS A 13 6.77 -18.37 5.91
N GLN A 14 6.00 -18.75 6.92
CA GLN A 14 5.17 -17.81 7.65
C GLN A 14 6.05 -16.93 8.56
N GLN A 15 5.90 -15.61 8.45
CA GLN A 15 6.69 -14.61 9.19
C GLN A 15 5.73 -13.55 9.78
N ASP A 16 4.93 -13.94 10.77
CA ASP A 16 3.80 -13.14 11.27
C ASP A 16 4.21 -11.77 11.87
N GLU A 17 5.45 -11.63 12.35
CA GLU A 17 5.95 -10.38 12.93
C GLU A 17 6.58 -9.43 11.91
N LEU A 18 6.50 -9.74 10.61
CA LEU A 18 7.11 -8.94 9.54
C LEU A 18 6.47 -7.55 9.41
N THR A 19 5.19 -7.43 9.73
CA THR A 19 4.44 -6.17 9.69
C THR A 19 3.90 -5.80 11.05
N SER A 20 3.56 -4.53 11.22
CA SER A 20 2.86 -4.00 12.38
C SER A 20 1.82 -3.00 11.89
N LEU A 21 0.72 -2.89 12.62
CA LEU A 21 -0.29 -1.88 12.36
C LEU A 21 0.23 -0.53 12.84
N VAL A 22 0.04 0.50 12.02
CA VAL A 22 0.34 1.90 12.35
C VAL A 22 -0.84 2.74 11.92
N GLU A 23 -1.38 3.54 12.84
CA GLU A 23 -2.43 4.52 12.57
C GLU A 23 -1.90 5.90 13.00
N PRO A 24 -1.89 6.91 12.11
CA PRO A 24 -1.57 8.27 12.51
C PRO A 24 -2.66 8.83 13.44
N GLN A 25 -2.31 9.80 14.29
CA GLN A 25 -3.31 10.46 15.12
C GLN A 25 -4.29 11.28 14.26
N ASP A 26 -5.48 11.54 14.79
CA ASP A 26 -6.48 12.36 14.12
C ASP A 26 -5.91 13.74 13.74
N GLY A 27 -5.94 14.05 12.44
CA GLY A 27 -5.40 15.30 11.91
C GLY A 27 -3.89 15.31 11.72
N GLU A 28 -3.21 14.17 11.83
CA GLU A 28 -1.79 14.02 11.50
C GLU A 28 -1.58 13.18 10.22
N PRO A 29 -0.53 13.48 9.42
CA PRO A 29 -0.20 12.66 8.27
C PRO A 29 0.63 11.43 8.68
N PHE A 30 0.56 10.38 7.87
CA PHE A 30 1.58 9.36 7.83
C PHE A 30 2.77 9.85 7.00
N VAL A 31 3.98 9.85 7.56
CA VAL A 31 5.20 10.25 6.83
C VAL A 31 5.85 9.03 6.22
N LEU A 32 5.90 8.97 4.88
CA LEU A 32 6.57 7.92 4.13
C LEU A 32 7.96 8.40 3.69
N HIS A 33 9.02 7.86 4.28
CA HIS A 33 10.39 8.27 3.97
C HIS A 33 10.88 7.67 2.64
N PRO A 34 11.87 8.30 1.99
CA PRO A 34 12.53 7.73 0.80
C PRO A 34 12.97 6.28 0.99
N GLY A 35 12.61 5.42 0.03
CA GLY A 35 12.96 4.00 0.04
C GLY A 35 12.10 3.13 0.96
N GLU A 36 11.15 3.69 1.70
CA GLU A 36 10.22 2.91 2.50
C GLU A 36 9.09 2.32 1.67
N PHE A 37 8.62 1.16 2.13
CA PHE A 37 7.45 0.46 1.63
C PHE A 37 6.46 0.22 2.77
N VAL A 38 5.20 0.54 2.53
CA VAL A 38 4.09 0.28 3.46
C VAL A 38 2.88 -0.29 2.74
N LEU A 39 2.07 -1.02 3.49
CA LEU A 39 0.76 -1.50 3.02
C LEU A 39 -0.31 -0.55 3.56
N GLY A 40 -1.13 -0.03 2.66
CA GLY A 40 -2.33 0.73 2.97
C GLY A 40 -3.58 0.03 2.46
N SER A 41 -4.73 0.69 2.61
CA SER A 41 -6.00 0.18 2.10
C SER A 41 -6.84 1.33 1.55
N THR A 42 -7.68 1.06 0.55
CA THR A 42 -8.68 2.04 0.09
C THR A 42 -9.68 2.34 1.21
N LEU A 43 -10.14 3.58 1.27
CA LEU A 43 -11.23 3.93 2.18
C LEU A 43 -12.52 3.21 1.78
N GLU A 44 -12.76 3.09 0.47
CA GLU A 44 -13.92 2.45 -0.11
C GLU A 44 -13.87 0.92 0.05
N LEU A 45 -15.04 0.36 0.34
CA LEU A 45 -15.33 -1.06 0.17
C LEU A 45 -15.90 -1.27 -1.24
N ILE A 46 -15.22 -2.09 -2.03
CA ILE A 46 -15.52 -2.32 -3.45
C ILE A 46 -16.02 -3.75 -3.60
N THR A 47 -17.16 -3.93 -4.28
CA THR A 47 -17.70 -5.23 -4.67
C THR A 47 -17.82 -5.28 -6.19
N LEU A 48 -17.12 -6.22 -6.82
CA LEU A 48 -17.19 -6.50 -8.25
C LEU A 48 -18.11 -7.70 -8.51
N PRO A 49 -18.95 -7.66 -9.57
CA PRO A 49 -19.66 -8.85 -10.03
C PRO A 49 -18.69 -9.86 -10.69
N ASP A 50 -19.17 -11.07 -10.93
CA ASP A 50 -18.37 -12.18 -11.49
C ASP A 50 -17.93 -11.97 -12.95
N ASP A 51 -18.47 -10.96 -13.63
CA ASP A 51 -18.18 -10.64 -15.03
C ASP A 51 -17.34 -9.36 -15.23
N LEU A 52 -16.87 -8.73 -14.14
CA LEU A 52 -16.01 -7.55 -14.20
C LEU A 52 -14.71 -7.73 -13.42
N ALA A 53 -13.60 -7.36 -14.04
CA ALA A 53 -12.30 -7.23 -13.36
C ALA A 53 -11.95 -5.75 -13.18
N GLY A 54 -11.26 -5.44 -12.08
CA GLY A 54 -10.76 -4.11 -11.78
C GLY A 54 -9.27 -3.97 -12.08
N ARG A 55 -8.83 -2.74 -12.33
CA ARG A 55 -7.41 -2.39 -12.38
C ARG A 55 -7.17 -1.11 -11.59
N LEU A 56 -6.30 -1.18 -10.59
CA LEU A 56 -5.83 -0.05 -9.83
C LEU A 56 -4.67 0.62 -10.60
N GLU A 57 -4.78 1.93 -10.78
CA GLU A 57 -3.77 2.75 -11.45
C GLU A 57 -3.40 3.93 -10.56
N GLY A 58 -2.10 4.19 -10.43
CA GLY A 58 -1.61 5.36 -9.73
C GLY A 58 -2.02 6.66 -10.43
N LYS A 59 -2.38 7.67 -9.62
CA LYS A 59 -2.66 9.01 -10.16
C LYS A 59 -1.36 9.63 -10.67
N SER A 60 -1.35 10.06 -11.93
CA SER A 60 -0.17 10.67 -12.58
C SER A 60 0.43 11.85 -11.78
N SER A 61 -0.39 12.64 -11.08
CA SER A 61 0.11 13.73 -10.24
C SER A 61 0.97 13.26 -9.07
N LEU A 62 0.63 12.11 -8.47
CA LEU A 62 1.38 11.52 -7.35
C LEU A 62 2.62 10.79 -7.87
N GLY A 63 2.51 10.10 -9.01
CA GLY A 63 3.65 9.46 -9.65
C GLY A 63 4.78 10.46 -9.99
N ARG A 64 4.45 11.69 -10.39
CA ARG A 64 5.45 12.76 -10.61
C ARG A 64 6.17 13.23 -9.35
N LEU A 65 5.58 12.98 -8.17
CA LEU A 65 6.20 13.28 -6.87
C LEU A 65 7.02 12.09 -6.35
N GLY A 66 7.12 11.00 -7.11
CA GLY A 66 7.83 9.78 -6.70
C GLY A 66 7.02 8.87 -5.78
N LEU A 67 5.70 9.02 -5.70
CA LEU A 67 4.84 8.07 -4.99
C LEU A 67 4.34 6.97 -5.94
N LEU A 68 4.65 5.71 -5.61
CA LEU A 68 4.07 4.53 -6.25
C LEU A 68 2.94 4.00 -5.35
N THR A 69 1.78 3.70 -5.92
CA THR A 69 0.58 3.27 -5.16
C THR A 69 0.22 1.78 -5.30
N HIS A 70 0.74 1.14 -6.34
CA HIS A 70 0.72 -0.30 -6.54
C HIS A 70 1.98 -0.65 -7.32
N SER A 71 2.77 -1.59 -6.82
CA SER A 71 4.01 -2.02 -7.48
C SER A 71 3.87 -3.42 -8.08
N THR A 72 2.96 -4.24 -7.56
CA THR A 72 2.83 -5.66 -7.88
C THR A 72 1.40 -6.19 -8.01
N ALA A 73 0.40 -5.62 -7.31
CA ALA A 73 -0.98 -6.15 -7.30
C ALA A 73 -2.06 -5.15 -7.79
N GLY A 74 -1.90 -4.61 -9.00
CA GLY A 74 -2.88 -3.67 -9.58
C GLY A 74 -4.14 -4.31 -10.16
N PHE A 75 -4.27 -5.65 -10.17
CA PHE A 75 -5.41 -6.34 -10.77
C PHE A 75 -6.37 -6.83 -9.69
N ILE A 76 -7.68 -6.62 -9.88
CA ILE A 76 -8.74 -7.01 -8.95
C ILE A 76 -9.63 -8.03 -9.65
N ASP A 77 -9.71 -9.23 -9.09
CA ASP A 77 -10.45 -10.34 -9.68
C ASP A 77 -11.98 -10.11 -9.67
N PRO A 78 -12.72 -10.68 -10.65
CA PRO A 78 -14.18 -10.73 -10.60
C PRO A 78 -14.69 -11.42 -9.33
N GLY A 79 -15.83 -10.96 -8.82
CA GLY A 79 -16.39 -11.43 -7.55
C GLY A 79 -15.68 -10.90 -6.29
N PHE A 80 -14.64 -10.07 -6.42
CA PHE A 80 -13.96 -9.44 -5.27
C PHE A 80 -14.94 -8.62 -4.43
N SER A 81 -14.84 -8.71 -3.11
CA SER A 81 -15.56 -7.83 -2.18
C SER A 81 -14.69 -7.49 -0.96
N GLY A 82 -14.28 -6.23 -0.84
CA GLY A 82 -13.46 -5.76 0.27
C GLY A 82 -12.81 -4.40 0.03
N HIS A 83 -11.90 -4.02 0.92
CA HIS A 83 -11.01 -2.88 0.69
C HIS A 83 -9.80 -3.34 -0.12
N ILE A 84 -9.39 -2.55 -1.12
CA ILE A 84 -8.24 -2.88 -1.95
C ILE A 84 -6.96 -2.57 -1.19
N THR A 85 -6.03 -3.52 -1.13
CA THR A 85 -4.68 -3.31 -0.57
C THR A 85 -3.87 -2.39 -1.48
N LEU A 86 -3.24 -1.37 -0.89
CA LEU A 86 -2.35 -0.43 -1.57
C LEU A 86 -0.91 -0.72 -1.18
N GLU A 87 -0.02 -0.76 -2.16
CA GLU A 87 1.42 -0.96 -1.96
C GLU A 87 2.11 0.39 -2.18
N LEU A 88 2.36 1.11 -1.10
CA LEU A 88 2.85 2.48 -1.17
C LEU A 88 4.37 2.51 -1.04
N SER A 89 5.05 3.09 -2.03
CA SER A 89 6.50 3.27 -2.00
C SER A 89 6.89 4.69 -2.38
N ASN A 90 7.83 5.27 -1.64
CA ASN A 90 8.42 6.57 -1.96
C ASN A 90 9.76 6.37 -2.66
N VAL A 91 9.81 6.63 -3.95
CA VAL A 91 11.04 6.60 -4.77
C VAL A 91 11.66 7.99 -4.99
N ALA A 92 11.11 9.03 -4.37
CA ALA A 92 11.73 10.36 -4.34
C ALA A 92 12.88 10.42 -3.31
N ASN A 93 13.57 11.56 -3.25
CA ASN A 93 14.65 11.84 -2.30
C ASN A 93 14.20 12.66 -1.08
N LEU A 94 12.90 12.94 -0.93
CA LEU A 94 12.31 13.67 0.19
C LEU A 94 11.12 12.87 0.78
N PRO A 95 10.83 13.00 2.09
CA PRO A 95 9.64 12.40 2.68
C PRO A 95 8.34 12.92 2.05
N ILE A 96 7.34 12.02 1.95
CA ILE A 96 5.99 12.36 1.48
C ILE A 96 5.03 12.24 2.65
N THR A 97 4.22 13.27 2.87
CA THR A 97 3.12 13.24 3.85
C THR A 97 1.86 12.70 3.20
N LEU A 98 1.36 11.58 3.71
CA LEU A 98 0.12 10.94 3.29
C LEU A 98 -0.97 11.28 4.30
N TRP A 99 -2.03 11.92 3.83
CA TRP A 99 -3.16 12.29 4.66
C TRP A 99 -4.27 11.26 4.49
N PRO A 100 -4.81 10.68 5.57
CA PRO A 100 -6.00 9.84 5.48
C PRO A 100 -7.21 10.62 4.93
N GLY A 101 -7.91 10.06 3.93
CA GLY A 101 -9.06 10.66 3.25
C GLY A 101 -8.77 11.10 1.82
#